data_AF-A0A1F5G8X3-F1
#
_entry.id   AF-A0A1F5G8X3-F1
#
_cell.length_a   1.000
_cell.length_b   1.000
_cell.length_c   1.000
_cell.angle_alpha   90.00
_cell.angle_beta   90.00
_cell.angle_gamma   90.00
#
_symmetry.space_group_name_H-M   'P 1'
#
loop_
_entity.id
_entity.type
_entity.pdbx_description
1 polymer ?
#
loop_
_entity_poly.entity_id
_entity_poly.type
_entity_poly.pdbx_seq_one_letter_code
_entity_poly.pdbx_strand_id
1 'polypeptide(L)'
;MCETAKTYRIGTVDPRFGITKEELLKASEEAASNWNNAYPTQLLRYDQTGEITINMVFDERQSFLSEIGALESSLEDRESALDLQNQDFDQQAAEFENKLNNLNKTIQEWNEKGGAPPEQYNKIVAEQKILKQEAERLNNLARELNRSVASFNVEVGQVNKAVSSFNETLTEKPEGGLFIGSENRIEIYINESRKDLNRILAHEMGHAIGIGHVANPNSIMYPESNDQSKLSNEDIAALIEVCEGEKVFDLILLKLNTLEFNF
;
A
#
# COMPACT_ATOMS: atom_id res chain seq x y z
N MET A 1 3.06 -22.67 30.81
CA MET A 1 2.58 -22.29 29.46
C MET A 1 3.55 -22.65 28.33
N CYS A 2 4.85 -22.34 28.43
CA CYS A 2 5.79 -22.40 27.29
C CYS A 2 6.65 -23.68 27.18
N GLU A 3 6.21 -24.79 27.78
CA GLU A 3 6.96 -26.06 27.76
C GLU A 3 6.64 -26.93 26.55
N THR A 4 5.46 -26.73 25.95
CA THR A 4 5.03 -27.39 24.71
C THR A 4 4.77 -26.33 23.66
N ALA A 5 5.32 -26.52 22.46
CA ALA A 5 5.10 -25.63 21.34
C ALA A 5 3.61 -25.59 20.97
N LYS A 6 3.05 -24.39 20.89
CA LYS A 6 1.75 -24.17 20.27
C LYS A 6 1.89 -24.44 18.77
N THR A 7 1.02 -25.28 18.23
CA THR A 7 1.07 -25.63 16.81
C THR A 7 0.15 -24.73 16.02
N TYR A 8 0.57 -24.33 14.82
CA TYR A 8 -0.24 -23.54 13.90
C TYR A 8 -0.28 -24.15 12.51
N ARG A 9 -1.36 -23.87 11.78
CA ARG A 9 -1.57 -24.30 10.39
C ARG A 9 -2.11 -23.15 9.54
N ILE A 10 -1.90 -23.25 8.23
CA ILE A 10 -2.52 -22.32 7.27
C ILE A 10 -3.92 -22.81 6.91
N GLY A 11 -4.92 -21.98 7.17
CA GLY A 11 -6.32 -22.22 6.85
C GLY A 11 -6.70 -21.68 5.47
N THR A 12 -7.72 -20.83 5.44
CA THR A 12 -8.23 -20.19 4.23
C THR A 12 -7.39 -18.97 3.89
N VAL A 13 -7.00 -18.85 2.63
CA VAL A 13 -6.35 -17.65 2.09
C VAL A 13 -7.24 -17.17 0.96
N ASP A 14 -7.86 -16.01 1.13
CA ASP A 14 -8.66 -15.42 0.06
C ASP A 14 -7.75 -15.06 -1.13
N PRO A 15 -8.02 -15.58 -2.33
CA PRO A 15 -7.14 -15.36 -3.49
C PRO A 15 -7.03 -13.88 -3.89
N ARG A 16 -7.95 -13.02 -3.45
CA ARG A 16 -7.93 -11.57 -3.74
C ARG A 16 -6.78 -10.83 -3.07
N PHE A 17 -6.11 -11.43 -2.07
CA PHE A 17 -4.85 -10.88 -1.55
C PHE A 17 -3.68 -11.04 -2.54
N GLY A 18 -3.80 -11.92 -3.54
CA GLY A 18 -2.67 -12.24 -4.41
C GLY A 18 -1.53 -13.00 -3.71
N ILE A 19 -1.79 -13.57 -2.53
CA ILE A 19 -0.83 -14.34 -1.73
C ILE A 19 -1.25 -15.81 -1.72
N THR A 20 -0.29 -16.70 -1.94
CA THR A 20 -0.47 -18.15 -1.87
C THR A 20 -0.41 -18.66 -0.43
N LYS A 21 -0.91 -19.89 -0.19
CA LYS A 21 -0.78 -20.53 1.13
C LYS A 21 0.68 -20.74 1.52
N GLU A 22 1.53 -21.05 0.55
CA GLU A 22 2.96 -21.25 0.71
C GLU A 22 3.66 -19.95 1.14
N GLU A 23 3.30 -18.83 0.52
CA GLU A 23 3.82 -17.52 0.91
C GLU A 23 3.37 -17.15 2.33
N LEU A 24 2.09 -17.34 2.66
CA LEU A 24 1.59 -17.08 4.01
C LEU A 24 2.26 -17.99 5.05
N LEU A 25 2.47 -19.27 4.73
CA LEU A 25 3.22 -20.19 5.59
C LEU A 25 4.62 -19.66 5.85
N LYS A 26 5.36 -19.28 4.81
CA LYS A 26 6.70 -18.73 4.96
C LYS A 26 6.71 -17.47 5.84
N ALA A 27 5.69 -16.60 5.72
CA ALA A 27 5.60 -15.39 6.54
C ALA A 27 5.34 -15.74 8.00
N SER A 28 4.48 -16.74 8.23
CA SER A 28 4.15 -17.26 9.55
C SER A 28 5.37 -17.90 10.21
N GLU A 29 6.20 -18.63 9.46
CA GLU A 29 7.45 -19.21 9.96
C GLU A 29 8.49 -18.13 10.33
N GLU A 30 8.62 -17.08 9.51
CA GLU A 30 9.47 -15.93 9.81
C GLU A 30 9.00 -15.19 11.07
N ALA A 31 7.69 -14.92 11.18
CA ALA A 31 7.09 -14.29 12.35
C ALA A 31 7.26 -15.14 13.62
N ALA A 32 6.99 -16.44 13.54
CA ALA A 32 7.18 -17.38 14.65
C ALA A 32 8.65 -17.47 15.08
N SER A 33 9.58 -17.34 14.13
CA SER A 33 11.02 -17.36 14.43
C SER A 33 11.46 -16.20 15.31
N ASN A 34 10.82 -15.03 15.23
CA ASN A 34 11.11 -13.91 16.13
C ASN A 34 10.91 -14.31 17.59
N TRP A 35 9.78 -14.96 17.89
CA TRP A 35 9.46 -15.45 19.24
C TRP A 35 10.29 -16.67 19.64
N ASN A 36 10.44 -17.64 18.75
CA ASN A 36 11.21 -18.86 19.01
C ASN A 36 12.69 -18.58 19.31
N ASN A 37 13.26 -17.53 18.72
CA ASN A 37 14.66 -17.14 18.97
C ASN A 37 14.83 -16.36 20.28
N ALA A 38 13.74 -15.84 20.85
CA ALA A 38 13.75 -15.05 22.09
C ALA A 38 13.55 -15.89 23.36
N TYR A 39 13.27 -17.19 23.22
CA TYR A 39 13.05 -18.09 24.36
C TYR A 39 13.79 -19.43 24.16
N PRO A 40 14.24 -20.12 25.24
CA PRO A 40 15.03 -21.35 25.10
C PRO A 40 14.29 -22.55 24.47
N THR A 41 12.97 -22.59 24.60
CA THR A 41 12.12 -23.63 24.00
C THR A 41 11.42 -23.10 22.75
N GLN A 42 11.11 -23.99 21.80
CA GLN A 42 10.30 -23.64 20.65
C GLN A 42 8.86 -23.33 21.11
N LEU A 43 8.41 -22.09 20.93
CA LEU A 43 7.11 -21.61 21.36
C LEU A 43 6.02 -21.89 20.31
N LEU A 44 6.36 -21.73 19.04
CA LEU A 44 5.45 -21.84 17.90
C LEU A 44 6.04 -22.79 16.86
N ARG A 45 5.24 -23.74 16.38
CA ARG A 45 5.66 -24.71 15.37
C ARG A 45 4.57 -24.92 14.33
N TYR A 46 4.95 -24.91 13.05
CA TYR A 46 4.02 -25.30 12.01
C TYR A 46 3.69 -26.80 12.10
N ASP A 47 2.40 -27.13 11.97
CA ASP A 47 1.89 -28.49 11.86
C ASP A 47 0.66 -28.46 10.93
N GLN A 48 0.53 -29.42 10.00
CA GLN A 48 -0.62 -29.45 9.09
C GLN A 48 -1.97 -29.58 9.82
N THR A 49 -1.95 -30.15 11.02
CA THR A 49 -3.07 -30.33 11.93
C THR A 49 -3.01 -29.40 13.14
N GLY A 50 -2.20 -28.33 13.05
CA GLY A 50 -1.99 -27.39 14.14
C GLY A 50 -3.27 -26.75 14.68
N GLU A 51 -3.27 -26.51 15.98
CA GLU A 51 -4.45 -25.99 16.70
C GLU A 51 -4.78 -24.55 16.30
N ILE A 52 -3.75 -23.71 16.15
CA ILE A 52 -3.93 -22.31 15.75
C ILE A 52 -4.12 -22.24 14.23
N THR A 53 -5.26 -21.74 13.78
CA THR A 53 -5.54 -21.60 12.35
C THR A 53 -5.28 -20.17 11.90
N ILE A 54 -4.38 -19.99 10.93
CA ILE A 54 -4.06 -18.67 10.34
C ILE A 54 -4.82 -18.53 9.01
N ASN A 55 -5.68 -17.52 8.92
CA ASN A 55 -6.47 -17.22 7.73
C ASN A 55 -6.17 -15.81 7.21
N MET A 56 -6.40 -15.60 5.91
CA MET A 56 -6.50 -14.27 5.31
C MET A 56 -7.93 -14.05 4.83
N VAL A 57 -8.60 -13.05 5.38
CA VAL A 57 -10.01 -12.74 5.15
C VAL A 57 -10.10 -11.39 4.47
N PHE A 58 -10.45 -11.39 3.18
CA PHE A 58 -10.49 -10.17 2.40
C PHE A 58 -11.78 -9.42 2.69
N ASP A 59 -11.65 -8.29 3.38
CA ASP A 59 -12.75 -7.40 3.75
C ASP A 59 -12.61 -6.02 3.09
N GLU A 60 -13.44 -5.08 3.51
CA GLU A 60 -13.44 -3.71 2.99
C GLU A 60 -12.08 -2.99 3.11
N ARG A 61 -11.25 -3.30 4.11
CA ARG A 61 -9.95 -2.65 4.32
C ARG A 61 -9.00 -2.99 3.18
N GLN A 62 -8.82 -4.28 2.92
CA GLN A 62 -8.01 -4.72 1.79
C GLN A 62 -8.64 -4.32 0.45
N SER A 63 -9.98 -4.31 0.36
CA SER A 63 -10.68 -3.85 -0.84
C SER A 63 -10.34 -2.40 -1.20
N PHE A 64 -10.41 -1.48 -0.24
CA PHE A 64 -10.06 -0.08 -0.48
C PHE A 64 -8.58 0.10 -0.77
N LEU A 65 -7.69 -0.59 -0.05
CA LEU A 65 -6.25 -0.55 -0.32
C LEU A 65 -5.93 -1.00 -1.76
N SER A 66 -6.55 -2.09 -2.22
CA SER A 66 -6.41 -2.57 -3.59
C SER A 66 -7.00 -1.61 -4.63
N GLU A 67 -8.14 -0.96 -4.34
CA GLU A 67 -8.74 0.05 -5.22
C GLU A 67 -7.85 1.29 -5.35
N ILE A 68 -7.32 1.80 -4.23
CA ILE A 68 -6.39 2.94 -4.20
C ILE A 68 -5.17 2.63 -5.07
N GLY A 69 -4.50 1.49 -4.83
CA GLY A 69 -3.30 1.14 -5.60
C GLY A 69 -3.56 0.97 -7.11
N ALA A 70 -4.73 0.46 -7.50
CA ALA A 70 -5.10 0.35 -8.91
C ALA A 70 -5.37 1.72 -9.56
N LEU A 71 -6.04 2.62 -8.85
CA LEU A 71 -6.31 3.97 -9.33
C LEU A 71 -5.01 4.80 -9.42
N GLU A 72 -4.14 4.72 -8.42
CA GLU A 72 -2.84 5.39 -8.42
C GLU A 72 -1.97 4.94 -9.61
N SER A 73 -1.84 3.63 -9.82
CA SER A 73 -1.09 3.10 -10.97
C SER A 73 -1.65 3.58 -12.30
N SER A 74 -2.98 3.64 -12.44
CA SER A 74 -3.62 4.17 -13.65
C SER A 74 -3.40 5.68 -13.84
N LEU A 75 -3.30 6.44 -12.74
CA LEU A 75 -3.03 7.88 -12.80
C LEU A 75 -1.59 8.16 -13.19
N GLU A 76 -0.61 7.41 -12.68
CA GLU A 76 0.81 7.57 -13.01
C GLU A 76 1.06 7.39 -14.54
N ASP A 77 0.45 6.35 -15.12
CA ASP A 77 0.52 6.10 -16.56
C ASP A 77 -0.10 7.25 -17.37
N ARG A 78 -1.22 7.79 -16.89
CA ARG A 78 -1.97 8.85 -17.57
C ARG A 78 -1.31 10.21 -17.44
N GLU A 79 -0.72 10.51 -16.28
CA GLU A 79 0.11 11.70 -16.06
C GLU A 79 1.30 11.70 -17.02
N SER A 80 2.03 10.58 -17.09
CA SER A 80 3.16 10.42 -18.01
C SER A 80 2.74 10.61 -19.48
N ALA A 81 1.57 10.09 -19.87
CA ALA A 81 1.04 10.28 -21.22
C ALA A 81 0.66 11.75 -21.50
N LEU A 82 0.06 12.44 -20.54
CA LEU A 82 -0.31 13.86 -20.65
C LEU A 82 0.92 14.76 -20.76
N ASP A 83 1.97 14.46 -20.01
CA ASP A 83 3.24 15.21 -20.09
C ASP A 83 3.87 15.12 -21.48
N LEU A 84 3.88 13.92 -22.07
CA LEU A 84 4.36 13.74 -23.45
C LEU A 84 3.50 14.50 -24.46
N GLN A 85 2.17 14.50 -24.28
CA GLN A 85 1.26 15.26 -25.15
C GLN A 85 1.44 16.78 -25.02
N ASN A 86 1.67 17.27 -23.80
CA ASN A 86 1.97 18.68 -23.54
C ASN A 86 3.28 19.09 -24.22
N GLN A 87 4.33 18.29 -24.09
CA GLN A 87 5.63 18.56 -24.73
C GLN A 87 5.53 18.60 -26.26
N ASP A 88 4.81 17.66 -26.86
CA ASP A 88 4.56 17.63 -28.31
C ASP A 88 3.75 18.86 -28.77
N PHE A 89 2.72 19.24 -28.01
CA PHE A 89 1.95 20.45 -28.27
C PHE A 89 2.83 21.71 -28.23
N ASP A 90 3.64 21.86 -27.18
CA ASP A 90 4.53 23.01 -27.01
C ASP A 90 5.54 23.13 -28.16
N GLN A 91 6.09 21.99 -28.60
CA GLN A 91 6.98 21.95 -29.75
C GLN A 91 6.27 22.43 -31.02
N GLN A 92 5.07 21.89 -31.32
CA GLN A 92 4.33 22.27 -32.53
C GLN A 92 3.87 23.73 -32.49
N ALA A 93 3.52 24.25 -31.31
CA ALA A 93 3.18 25.65 -31.11
C ALA A 93 4.38 26.57 -31.39
N ALA A 94 5.56 26.23 -30.87
CA ALA A 94 6.80 26.98 -31.14
C ALA A 94 7.19 26.95 -32.63
N GLU A 95 7.05 25.79 -33.30
CA GLU A 95 7.28 25.67 -34.74
C GLU A 95 6.29 26.52 -35.56
N PHE A 96 5.02 26.52 -35.16
CA PHE A 96 3.99 27.35 -35.79
C PHE A 96 4.29 28.84 -35.62
N GLU A 97 4.66 29.28 -34.42
CA GLU A 97 5.03 30.67 -34.14
C GLU A 97 6.21 31.13 -35.01
N ASN A 98 7.24 30.28 -35.15
CA ASN A 98 8.37 30.54 -36.03
C ASN A 98 7.95 30.70 -37.50
N LYS A 99 7.09 29.82 -38.01
CA LYS A 99 6.58 29.92 -39.40
C LYS A 99 5.75 31.20 -39.58
N LEU A 100 4.90 31.55 -38.61
CA LEU A 100 4.09 32.77 -38.64
C LEU A 100 4.96 34.02 -38.65
N ASN A 101 6.01 34.07 -37.82
CA ASN A 101 6.95 35.18 -37.76
C ASN A 101 7.72 35.34 -39.09
N ASN A 102 8.15 34.25 -39.70
CA ASN A 102 8.83 34.27 -41.01
C ASN A 102 7.92 34.80 -42.13
N LEU A 103 6.66 34.34 -42.16
CA LEU A 103 5.67 34.82 -43.12
C LEU A 103 5.38 36.30 -42.93
N ASN A 104 5.19 36.76 -41.68
CA ASN A 104 4.96 38.17 -41.37
C ASN A 104 6.12 39.05 -41.83
N LYS A 105 7.37 38.59 -41.63
CA LYS A 105 8.57 39.28 -42.13
C LYS A 105 8.58 39.38 -43.65
N THR A 106 8.23 38.29 -44.35
CA THR A 106 8.16 38.27 -45.82
C THR A 106 7.09 39.24 -46.33
N ILE A 107 5.92 39.29 -45.69
CA ILE A 107 4.84 40.24 -46.01
C ILE A 107 5.33 41.68 -45.82
N GLN A 108 6.03 41.97 -44.73
CA GLN A 108 6.58 43.30 -44.47
C GLN A 108 7.59 43.72 -45.54
N GLU A 109 8.55 42.86 -45.88
CA GLU A 109 9.57 43.13 -46.90
C GLU A 109 8.95 43.47 -48.27
N TRP A 110 7.84 42.83 -48.64
CA TRP A 110 7.11 43.15 -49.87
C TRP A 110 6.30 44.43 -49.78
N ASN A 111 5.69 44.72 -48.63
CA ASN A 111 4.97 45.97 -48.40
C ASN A 111 5.92 47.18 -48.51
N GLU A 112 7.14 47.07 -47.97
CA GLU A 112 8.18 48.11 -48.08
C GLU A 112 8.65 48.35 -49.53
N LYS A 113 8.56 47.34 -50.40
CA LYS A 113 8.89 47.42 -51.83
C LYS A 113 7.72 47.91 -52.70
N GLY A 114 6.58 48.27 -52.11
CA GLY A 114 5.38 48.73 -52.83
C GLY A 114 4.47 47.60 -53.34
N GLY A 115 4.70 46.36 -52.88
CA GLY A 115 3.85 45.19 -53.19
C GLY A 115 4.64 44.00 -53.75
N ALA A 116 4.06 42.80 -53.59
CA ALA A 116 4.62 41.56 -54.12
C ALA A 116 4.22 41.33 -55.59
N PRO A 117 5.14 40.89 -56.47
CA PRO A 117 4.79 40.40 -57.81
C PRO A 117 3.79 39.23 -57.75
N PRO A 118 2.99 38.99 -58.81
CA PRO A 118 1.92 37.98 -58.79
C PRO A 118 2.34 36.59 -58.32
N GLU A 119 3.53 36.11 -58.72
CA GLU A 119 4.04 34.80 -58.30
C GLU A 119 4.32 34.75 -56.79
N GLN A 120 4.93 35.79 -56.23
CA GLN A 120 5.28 35.86 -54.81
C GLN A 120 4.05 36.08 -53.94
N TYR A 121 3.10 36.89 -54.43
CA TYR A 121 1.79 37.04 -53.80
C TYR A 121 1.06 35.70 -53.69
N ASN A 122 1.04 34.90 -54.76
CA ASN A 122 0.39 33.59 -54.75
C ASN A 122 1.05 32.62 -53.75
N LYS A 123 2.38 32.66 -53.60
CA LYS A 123 3.11 31.86 -52.58
C LYS A 123 2.72 32.26 -51.16
N ILE A 124 2.70 33.57 -50.86
CA ILE A 124 2.27 34.11 -49.56
C ILE A 124 0.84 33.67 -49.22
N VAL A 125 -0.09 33.78 -50.17
CA VAL A 125 -1.49 33.37 -49.96
C VAL A 125 -1.60 31.86 -49.71
N ALA A 126 -0.81 31.04 -50.43
CA ALA A 126 -0.77 29.60 -50.19
C ALA A 126 -0.23 29.26 -48.80
N GLU A 127 0.83 29.93 -48.35
CA GLU A 127 1.42 29.75 -47.02
C GLU A 127 0.47 30.20 -45.90
N GLN A 128 -0.22 31.34 -46.07
CA GLN A 128 -1.28 31.79 -45.16
C GLN A 128 -2.37 30.73 -44.98
N LYS A 129 -2.78 30.08 -46.08
CA LYS A 129 -3.80 29.01 -46.02
C LYS A 129 -3.30 27.80 -45.24
N ILE A 130 -2.05 27.39 -45.44
CA ILE A 130 -1.43 26.27 -44.71
C ILE A 130 -1.34 26.60 -43.22
N LEU A 131 -0.83 27.79 -42.87
CA LEU A 131 -0.72 28.20 -41.46
C LEU A 131 -2.09 28.36 -40.79
N LYS A 132 -3.12 28.80 -41.53
CA LYS A 132 -4.48 28.82 -40.99
C LYS A 132 -4.97 27.41 -40.62
N GLN A 133 -4.74 26.42 -41.49
CA GLN A 133 -5.12 25.03 -41.21
C GLN A 133 -4.34 24.47 -40.02
N GLU A 134 -3.05 24.82 -39.91
CA GLU A 134 -2.21 24.41 -38.79
C GLU A 134 -2.67 25.04 -37.47
N ALA A 135 -3.04 26.32 -37.48
CA ALA A 135 -3.62 26.98 -36.31
C ALA A 135 -4.93 26.32 -35.88
N GLU A 136 -5.79 25.94 -36.83
CA GLU A 136 -7.02 25.18 -36.54
C GLU A 136 -6.70 23.81 -35.92
N ARG A 137 -5.67 23.11 -36.42
CA ARG A 137 -5.19 21.83 -35.87
C ARG A 137 -4.67 21.98 -34.44
N LEU A 138 -3.82 22.97 -34.18
CA LEU A 138 -3.27 23.26 -32.84
C LEU A 138 -4.38 23.65 -31.86
N ASN A 139 -5.36 24.44 -32.29
CA ASN A 139 -6.52 24.77 -31.45
C ASN A 139 -7.37 23.53 -31.12
N ASN A 140 -7.47 22.55 -32.02
CA ASN A 140 -8.15 21.29 -31.72
C ASN A 140 -7.37 20.47 -30.70
N LEU A 141 -6.06 20.35 -30.89
CA LEU A 141 -5.17 19.63 -29.96
C LEU A 141 -5.22 20.25 -28.55
N ALA A 142 -5.15 21.59 -28.44
CA ALA A 142 -5.31 22.28 -27.16
C ALA A 142 -6.65 21.98 -26.48
N ARG A 143 -7.75 21.87 -27.24
CA ARG A 143 -9.07 21.52 -26.69
C ARG A 143 -9.17 20.05 -26.27
N GLU A 144 -8.47 19.16 -26.94
CA GLU A 144 -8.38 17.75 -26.56
C GLU A 144 -7.58 17.58 -25.27
N LEU A 145 -6.40 18.20 -25.21
CA LEU A 145 -5.52 18.18 -24.05
C LEU A 145 -6.21 18.75 -22.80
N ASN A 146 -6.91 19.88 -22.92
CA ASN A 146 -7.71 20.44 -21.83
C ASN A 146 -8.81 19.49 -21.34
N ARG A 147 -9.45 18.73 -22.25
CA ARG A 147 -10.46 17.72 -21.86
C ARG A 147 -9.81 16.53 -21.15
N SER A 148 -8.63 16.10 -21.59
CA SER A 148 -7.88 15.03 -20.95
C SER A 148 -7.41 15.42 -19.55
N VAL A 149 -6.93 16.66 -19.36
CA VAL A 149 -6.60 17.21 -18.03
C VAL A 149 -7.83 17.28 -17.12
N ALA A 150 -8.98 17.71 -17.65
CA ALA A 150 -10.22 17.71 -16.88
C ALA A 150 -10.65 16.29 -16.45
N SER A 151 -10.51 15.30 -17.32
CA SER A 151 -10.75 13.88 -16.99
C SER A 151 -9.80 13.39 -15.91
N PHE A 152 -8.50 13.67 -16.06
CA PHE A 152 -7.47 13.31 -15.09
C PHE A 152 -7.80 13.86 -13.69
N ASN A 153 -8.23 15.12 -13.60
CA ASN A 153 -8.65 15.72 -12.32
C ASN A 153 -9.88 15.03 -11.70
N VAL A 154 -10.78 14.49 -12.51
CA VAL A 154 -11.92 13.69 -11.99
C VAL A 154 -11.42 12.37 -11.39
N GLU A 155 -10.47 11.71 -12.06
CA GLU A 155 -9.85 10.45 -11.60
C GLU A 155 -9.05 10.68 -10.30
N VAL A 156 -8.30 11.79 -10.18
CA VAL A 156 -7.68 12.22 -8.91
C VAL A 156 -8.72 12.40 -7.80
N GLY A 157 -9.89 12.95 -8.13
CA GLY A 157 -11.02 13.05 -7.19
C GLY A 157 -11.53 11.69 -6.71
N GLN A 158 -11.45 10.65 -7.53
CA GLN A 158 -11.84 9.28 -7.15
C GLN A 158 -10.84 8.67 -6.16
N VAL A 159 -9.53 8.86 -6.38
CA VAL A 159 -8.49 8.43 -5.42
C VAL A 159 -8.72 9.08 -4.06
N ASN A 160 -8.90 10.41 -4.04
CA ASN A 160 -9.14 11.13 -2.79
C ASN A 160 -10.37 10.60 -2.03
N LYS A 161 -11.42 10.23 -2.77
CA LYS A 161 -12.62 9.62 -2.18
C LYS A 161 -12.34 8.23 -1.61
N ALA A 162 -11.63 7.38 -2.36
CA ALA A 162 -11.26 6.04 -1.90
C ALA A 162 -10.38 6.10 -0.64
N VAL A 163 -9.41 7.01 -0.61
CA VAL A 163 -8.57 7.29 0.59
C VAL A 163 -9.43 7.75 1.77
N SER A 164 -10.41 8.64 1.56
CA SER A 164 -11.32 9.06 2.62
C SER A 164 -12.11 7.88 3.21
N SER A 165 -12.69 7.04 2.35
CA SER A 165 -13.44 5.85 2.78
C SER A 165 -12.54 4.81 3.47
N PHE A 166 -11.30 4.67 3.01
CA PHE A 166 -10.30 3.82 3.67
C PHE A 166 -9.99 4.32 5.09
N ASN A 167 -9.71 5.61 5.25
CA ASN A 167 -9.42 6.21 6.56
C ASN A 167 -10.61 6.12 7.53
N GLU A 168 -11.83 6.31 7.04
CA GLU A 168 -13.05 6.08 7.83
C GLU A 168 -13.14 4.62 8.31
N THR A 169 -12.89 3.67 7.40
CA THR A 169 -12.89 2.23 7.72
C THR A 169 -11.84 1.88 8.76
N LEU A 170 -10.62 2.41 8.65
CA LEU A 170 -9.55 2.19 9.63
C LEU A 170 -9.85 2.82 11.00
N THR A 171 -10.70 3.85 11.05
CA THR A 171 -11.15 4.40 12.33
C THR A 171 -12.09 3.44 13.06
N GLU A 172 -12.94 2.72 12.31
CA GLU A 172 -13.87 1.74 12.87
C GLU A 172 -13.22 0.38 13.14
N LYS A 173 -12.24 -0.01 12.30
CA LYS A 173 -11.58 -1.31 12.32
C LYS A 173 -10.06 -1.16 12.11
N PRO A 174 -9.31 -0.65 13.10
CA PRO A 174 -7.90 -0.33 12.92
C PRO A 174 -7.00 -1.56 12.73
N GLU A 175 -7.50 -2.75 13.04
CA GLU A 175 -6.69 -3.94 13.29
C GLU A 175 -6.30 -4.65 11.99
N GLY A 176 -5.01 -4.66 11.65
CA GLY A 176 -4.50 -5.37 10.47
C GLY A 176 -4.69 -6.89 10.53
N GLY A 177 -4.67 -7.45 11.75
CA GLY A 177 -5.00 -8.82 12.06
C GLY A 177 -5.64 -8.93 13.45
N LEU A 178 -6.15 -10.11 13.78
CA LEU A 178 -6.73 -10.39 15.08
C LEU A 178 -6.56 -11.86 15.49
N PHE A 179 -6.02 -12.09 16.67
CA PHE A 179 -6.05 -13.37 17.36
C PHE A 179 -7.36 -13.53 18.17
N ILE A 180 -8.15 -14.53 17.78
CA ILE A 180 -9.43 -14.90 18.38
C ILE A 180 -9.20 -16.13 19.26
N GLY A 181 -8.89 -15.89 20.54
CA GLY A 181 -8.50 -16.94 21.49
C GLY A 181 -9.57 -18.02 21.74
N SER A 182 -10.85 -17.68 21.65
CA SER A 182 -11.95 -18.66 21.82
C SER A 182 -11.99 -19.73 20.71
N GLU A 183 -11.37 -19.44 19.57
CA GLU A 183 -11.35 -20.32 18.39
C GLU A 183 -9.94 -20.76 18.00
N ASN A 184 -8.91 -20.32 18.74
CA ASN A 184 -7.50 -20.46 18.36
C ASN A 184 -7.28 -20.06 16.88
N ARG A 185 -7.73 -18.87 16.51
CA ARG A 185 -7.72 -18.40 15.12
C ARG A 185 -6.98 -17.09 15.01
N ILE A 186 -6.12 -16.94 14.02
CA ILE A 186 -5.55 -15.66 13.60
C ILE A 186 -6.19 -15.30 12.27
N GLU A 187 -6.79 -14.12 12.18
CA GLU A 187 -7.33 -13.59 10.93
C GLU A 187 -6.55 -12.36 10.52
N ILE A 188 -6.01 -12.37 9.31
CA ILE A 188 -5.34 -11.22 8.69
C ILE A 188 -6.33 -10.58 7.72
N TYR A 189 -6.56 -9.29 7.87
CA TYR A 189 -7.59 -8.56 7.12
C TYR A 189 -7.02 -7.63 6.07
N ILE A 190 -5.87 -7.03 6.35
CA ILE A 190 -5.20 -6.10 5.46
C ILE A 190 -3.69 -6.24 5.62
N ASN A 191 -2.96 -6.15 4.51
CA ASN A 191 -1.52 -5.98 4.54
C ASN A 191 -1.05 -5.20 3.29
N GLU A 192 -0.09 -4.30 3.47
CA GLU A 192 0.45 -3.50 2.35
C GLU A 192 1.65 -4.15 1.68
N SER A 193 2.40 -4.95 2.43
CA SER A 193 3.63 -5.56 1.95
C SER A 193 3.96 -6.85 2.68
N ARG A 194 4.98 -7.55 2.18
CA ARG A 194 5.54 -8.72 2.88
C ARG A 194 6.06 -8.38 4.28
N LYS A 195 6.68 -7.20 4.44
CA LYS A 195 7.21 -6.72 5.73
C LYS A 195 6.06 -6.50 6.72
N ASP A 196 5.00 -5.84 6.26
CA ASP A 196 3.81 -5.57 7.07
C ASP A 196 3.08 -6.86 7.46
N LEU A 197 2.88 -7.79 6.51
CA LEU A 197 2.29 -9.11 6.80
C LEU A 197 3.07 -9.86 7.89
N ASN A 198 4.41 -9.87 7.81
CA ASN A 198 5.25 -10.52 8.81
C ASN A 198 5.08 -9.86 10.19
N ARG A 199 5.03 -8.53 10.24
CA ARG A 199 4.80 -7.78 11.48
C ARG A 199 3.43 -8.11 12.10
N ILE A 200 2.35 -8.07 11.32
CA ILE A 200 1.00 -8.39 11.80
C ILE A 200 0.99 -9.83 12.35
N LEU A 201 1.53 -10.78 11.60
CA LEU A 201 1.62 -12.17 12.06
C LEU A 201 2.43 -12.29 13.35
N ALA A 202 3.56 -11.58 13.48
CA ALA A 202 4.37 -11.61 14.69
C ALA A 202 3.58 -11.07 15.90
N HIS A 203 2.81 -9.99 15.72
CA HIS A 203 1.93 -9.45 16.75
C HIS A 203 0.86 -10.45 17.19
N GLU A 204 0.08 -10.98 16.24
CA GLU A 204 -1.00 -11.93 16.54
C GLU A 204 -0.47 -13.26 17.11
N MET A 205 0.72 -13.68 16.70
CA MET A 205 1.40 -14.84 17.28
C MET A 205 1.86 -14.58 18.72
N GLY A 206 2.24 -13.35 19.06
CA GLY A 206 2.50 -12.95 20.44
C GLY A 206 1.26 -13.10 21.32
N HIS A 207 0.11 -12.63 20.83
CA HIS A 207 -1.18 -12.89 21.49
C HIS A 207 -1.49 -14.38 21.62
N ALA A 208 -1.20 -15.19 20.59
CA ALA A 208 -1.40 -16.63 20.64
C ALA A 208 -0.51 -17.32 21.68
N ILE A 209 0.71 -16.81 21.93
CA ILE A 209 1.59 -17.24 23.02
C ILE A 209 1.01 -16.86 24.39
N GLY A 210 0.22 -15.78 24.47
CA GLY A 210 -0.42 -15.28 25.69
C GLY A 210 0.03 -13.87 26.08
N ILE A 211 0.80 -13.20 25.23
CA ILE A 211 1.35 -11.87 25.50
C ILE A 211 0.28 -10.81 25.23
N GLY A 212 0.06 -9.91 26.19
CA GLY A 212 -0.79 -8.73 26.01
C GLY A 212 -0.03 -7.58 25.34
N HIS A 213 -0.72 -6.46 25.12
CA HIS A 213 -0.08 -5.26 24.61
C HIS A 213 0.97 -4.69 25.58
N VAL A 214 2.04 -4.12 25.03
CA VAL A 214 3.08 -3.39 25.79
C VAL A 214 3.10 -1.92 25.38
N ALA A 215 3.60 -1.06 26.28
CA ALA A 215 3.51 0.40 26.13
C ALA A 215 4.58 1.01 25.20
N ASN A 216 5.65 0.28 24.87
CA ASN A 216 6.73 0.83 24.05
C ASN A 216 6.30 0.87 22.58
N PRO A 217 6.26 2.05 21.92
CA PRO A 217 5.86 2.18 20.51
C PRO A 217 6.77 1.44 19.53
N ASN A 218 7.97 1.04 19.97
CA ASN A 218 8.91 0.26 19.17
C ASN A 218 8.84 -1.25 19.44
N SER A 219 7.83 -1.73 20.17
CA SER A 219 7.59 -3.15 20.42
C SER A 219 6.73 -3.77 19.34
N ILE A 220 6.93 -5.05 19.05
CA ILE A 220 6.01 -5.80 18.20
C ILE A 220 4.61 -5.81 18.83
N MET A 221 4.51 -5.94 20.16
CA MET A 221 3.24 -5.97 20.89
C MET A 221 2.67 -4.58 21.24
N TYR A 222 3.12 -3.51 20.58
CA TYR A 222 2.48 -2.20 20.72
C TYR A 222 1.08 -2.23 20.09
N PRO A 223 0.03 -1.69 20.72
CA PRO A 223 -1.36 -1.78 20.24
C PRO A 223 -1.63 -1.08 18.91
N GLU A 224 -0.82 -0.10 18.53
CA GLU A 224 -0.99 0.62 17.27
C GLU A 224 0.03 0.13 16.24
N SER A 225 -0.29 0.33 14.95
CA SER A 225 0.64 -0.04 13.88
C SER A 225 1.98 0.69 14.02
N ASN A 226 3.06 -0.05 13.82
CA ASN A 226 4.42 0.48 13.79
C ASN A 226 5.25 -0.23 12.71
N ASP A 227 6.50 0.18 12.53
CA ASP A 227 7.36 -0.33 11.46
C ASP A 227 8.39 -1.38 11.92
N GLN A 228 8.17 -1.95 13.11
CA GLN A 228 9.18 -2.75 13.80
C GLN A 228 9.14 -4.21 13.39
N SER A 229 10.32 -4.78 13.17
CA SER A 229 10.50 -6.17 12.74
C SER A 229 11.32 -6.99 13.73
N LYS A 230 11.66 -6.42 14.89
CA LYS A 230 12.48 -7.05 15.93
C LYS A 230 11.80 -6.84 17.27
N LEU A 231 11.89 -7.85 18.12
CA LEU A 231 11.40 -7.78 19.49
C LEU A 231 12.19 -6.72 20.28
N SER A 232 11.47 -5.88 21.00
CA SER A 232 12.05 -4.98 21.99
C SER A 232 12.36 -5.72 23.29
N ASN A 233 13.04 -5.05 24.23
CA ASN A 233 13.25 -5.60 25.56
C ASN A 233 11.92 -5.80 26.31
N GLU A 234 10.92 -4.95 26.07
CA GLU A 234 9.58 -5.05 26.65
C GLU A 234 8.81 -6.24 26.08
N ASP A 235 8.93 -6.53 24.78
CA ASP A 235 8.36 -7.76 24.19
C ASP A 235 8.94 -9.00 24.85
N ILE A 236 10.29 -9.02 25.02
CA ILE A 236 11.00 -10.14 25.65
C ILE A 236 10.62 -10.26 27.13
N ALA A 237 10.50 -9.15 27.85
CA ALA A 237 10.10 -9.15 29.26
C ALA A 237 8.68 -9.70 29.43
N ALA A 238 7.73 -9.27 28.58
CA ALA A 238 6.36 -9.77 28.60
C ALA A 238 6.28 -11.26 28.23
N LEU A 239 7.11 -11.70 27.28
CA LEU A 239 7.25 -13.13 26.94
C LEU A 239 7.74 -13.96 28.15
N ILE A 240 8.78 -13.49 28.84
CA ILE A 240 9.30 -14.16 30.05
C ILE A 240 8.23 -14.21 31.14
N GLU A 241 7.50 -13.12 31.35
CA GLU A 241 6.40 -13.06 32.34
C GLU A 241 5.33 -14.11 32.06
N VAL A 242 4.88 -14.25 30.81
CA VAL A 242 3.90 -15.27 30.41
C VAL A 242 4.46 -16.68 30.57
N CYS A 243 5.71 -16.90 30.19
CA CYS A 243 6.31 -18.24 30.20
C CYS A 243 6.73 -18.74 31.60
N GLU A 244 7.14 -17.83 32.49
CA GLU A 244 7.68 -18.16 33.81
C GLU A 244 6.75 -17.76 34.97
N GLY A 245 5.83 -16.80 34.76
CA GLY A 245 4.86 -16.36 35.78
C GLY A 245 3.94 -17.49 36.24
N GLU A 246 3.53 -18.39 35.34
CA GLU A 246 2.76 -19.58 35.71
C GLU A 246 3.55 -20.53 36.63
N LYS A 247 4.87 -20.68 36.41
CA LYS A 247 5.71 -21.56 37.24
C LYS A 247 5.79 -21.08 38.68
N VAL A 248 5.83 -19.76 38.87
CA VAL A 248 5.85 -19.14 40.20
C VAL A 248 4.51 -19.33 40.90
N PHE A 249 3.40 -19.16 40.18
CA PHE A 249 2.05 -19.36 40.74
C PHE A 249 1.80 -20.83 41.12
N ASP A 250 2.20 -21.78 40.28
CA ASP A 250 2.12 -23.22 40.55
C ASP A 250 2.95 -23.63 41.77
N LEU A 251 4.16 -23.09 41.90
CA LEU A 251 5.03 -23.28 43.09
C LEU A 251 4.39 -22.70 44.37
N ILE A 252 3.71 -21.57 44.28
CA ILE A 252 3.00 -20.96 45.40
C ILE A 252 1.77 -21.80 45.77
N LEU A 253 0.96 -22.24 44.81
CA LEU A 253 -0.18 -23.13 45.03
C LEU A 253 0.25 -24.47 45.65
N LEU A 254 1.32 -25.08 45.16
CA LEU A 254 1.91 -26.29 45.74
C LEU A 254 2.33 -26.06 47.19
N LYS A 255 3.02 -24.95 47.49
CA LYS A 255 3.39 -24.61 48.87
C LYS A 255 2.18 -24.36 49.77
N LEU A 256 1.16 -23.67 49.29
CA LEU A 256 -0.09 -23.43 50.03
C LEU A 256 -0.82 -24.74 50.34
N ASN A 257 -0.93 -25.66 49.37
CA ASN A 257 -1.55 -26.96 49.57
C ASN A 257 -0.74 -27.88 50.51
N THR A 258 0.59 -27.71 50.60
CA THR A 258 1.41 -28.44 51.59
C THR A 258 1.30 -27.89 53.01
N LEU A 259 0.73 -26.69 53.20
CA LEU A 259 0.48 -26.11 54.52
C LEU A 259 -0.85 -26.56 55.13
N GLU A 260 -1.77 -27.13 54.35
CA GLU A 260 -3.10 -27.58 54.82
C GLU A 260 -3.13 -29.01 55.42
N PHE A 261 -2.03 -29.75 55.44
CA PHE A 261 -1.94 -31.08 56.06
C PHE A 261 -0.96 -31.11 57.23
N ASN A 262 -1.31 -30.44 58.32
CA ASN A 262 -0.76 -30.71 59.65
C ASN A 262 -1.86 -30.47 60.70
N PHE A 263 -2.81 -31.40 60.79
CA PHE A 263 -3.65 -31.64 61.97
C PHE A 263 -3.80 -33.14 62.17
#